data_AF-A0A4V2S5A9-F1
#
_entry.id   AF-A0A4V2S5A9-F1
#
_cell.length_a   1.000
_cell.length_b   1.000
_cell.length_c   1.000
_cell.angle_alpha   90.00
_cell.angle_beta   90.00
_cell.angle_gamma   90.00
#
_symmetry.space_group_name_H-M   'P 1'
#
loop_
_entity.id
_entity.type
_entity.pdbx_description
1 polymer ?
#
loop_
_entity_poly.entity_id
_entity_poly.type
_entity_poly.pdbx_seq_one_letter_code
_entity_poly.pdbx_strand_id
1 'polypeptide(L)' 'MTSKFLDRLARSEPLDSWPPDELAAALAMVEELDVGRRQSDGKARVIDLRLAIYRRRLRHELGQRAARDEDIDEP' A
#
# COMPACT_ATOMS: atom_id res chain seq x y z
N MET A 1 -5.80 14.13 -2.96
CA MET A 1 -5.37 13.20 -1.88
C MET A 1 -4.42 12.12 -2.41
N THR A 2 -4.70 11.54 -3.57
CA THR A 2 -3.89 10.54 -4.31
C THR A 2 -2.39 10.82 -4.38
N SER A 3 -2.00 12.04 -4.74
CA SER A 3 -0.57 12.41 -4.85
C SER A 3 0.17 12.39 -3.50
N LYS A 4 -0.51 12.65 -2.38
CA LYS A 4 0.13 12.69 -1.05
C LYS A 4 0.58 11.29 -0.61
N PHE A 5 -0.24 10.26 -0.82
CA PHE A 5 0.15 8.89 -0.47
C PHE A 5 1.30 8.38 -1.34
N LEU A 6 1.23 8.62 -2.66
CA LEU A 6 2.31 8.23 -3.57
C LEU A 6 3.62 8.96 -3.27
N ASP A 7 3.57 10.25 -2.93
CA ASP A 7 4.76 11.02 -2.57
C ASP A 7 5.42 10.49 -1.30
N ARG A 8 4.63 10.19 -0.26
CA ARG A 8 5.15 9.62 0.99
C ARG A 8 5.73 8.22 0.76
N LEU A 9 5.06 7.38 -0.05
CA LEU A 9 5.56 6.06 -0.46
C LEU A 9 6.84 6.17 -1.29
N ALA A 10 6.94 7.15 -2.19
CA ALA A 10 8.13 7.41 -2.99
C ALA A 10 9.31 7.90 -2.15
N ARG A 11 9.04 8.66 -1.08
CA ARG A 11 10.03 9.06 -0.07
C ARG A 11 10.39 7.93 0.89
N SER A 12 9.77 6.77 0.75
CA SER A 12 9.96 5.62 1.64
C SER A 12 9.72 5.94 3.10
N GLU A 13 8.73 6.79 3.38
CA GLU A 13 8.35 7.10 4.76
C GLU A 13 8.05 5.82 5.56
N PRO A 14 8.38 5.79 6.86
CA PRO A 14 8.03 4.70 7.75
C PRO A 14 6.51 4.52 7.83
N LEU A 15 6.02 3.32 7.53
CA LEU A 15 4.57 3.03 7.47
C LEU A 15 3.96 2.77 8.86
N ASP A 16 4.79 2.40 9.83
CA ASP A 16 4.46 2.28 11.25
C ASP A 16 3.83 3.57 11.81
N SER A 17 4.28 4.74 11.33
CA SER A 17 3.75 6.04 11.71
C SER A 17 2.37 6.39 11.13
N TRP A 18 1.84 5.57 10.22
CA TRP A 18 0.56 5.85 9.55
C TRP A 18 -0.60 5.20 10.31
N PRO A 19 -1.76 5.85 10.43
CA PRO A 19 -2.98 5.22 10.92
C PRO A 19 -3.41 4.04 10.03
N PRO A 20 -4.05 2.98 10.59
CA PRO A 20 -4.56 1.86 9.81
C PRO A 20 -5.49 2.28 8.65
N ASP A 21 -6.36 3.26 8.87
CA ASP A 21 -7.25 3.80 7.84
C ASP A 21 -6.49 4.46 6.69
N GLU A 22 -5.38 5.16 6.99
CA GLU A 22 -4.51 5.73 5.94
C GLU A 22 -3.80 4.64 5.14
N LEU A 23 -3.37 3.56 5.79
CA LEU A 23 -2.74 2.42 5.12
C LEU A 23 -3.73 1.70 4.20
N ALA A 24 -4.96 1.48 4.66
CA ALA A 24 -6.03 0.88 3.87
C ALA A 24 -6.42 1.75 2.67
N ALA A 25 -6.58 3.07 2.89
CA ALA A 25 -6.85 4.03 1.81
C ALA A 25 -5.71 4.08 0.78
N ALA A 26 -4.46 4.08 1.23
CA ALA A 26 -3.30 4.03 0.34
C ALA A 26 -3.22 2.72 -0.45
N LEU A 27 -3.59 1.59 0.17
CA LEU A 27 -3.61 0.29 -0.51
C LEU A 27 -4.67 0.25 -1.60
N ALA A 28 -5.91 0.64 -1.30
CA ALA A 28 -7.01 0.69 -2.27
C ALA A 28 -6.64 1.55 -3.48
N MET A 29 -6.04 2.72 -3.23
CA MET A 29 -5.56 3.62 -4.29
C MET A 29 -4.47 2.97 -5.17
N VAL A 30 -3.49 2.29 -4.59
CA VAL A 30 -2.43 1.60 -5.36
C VAL A 30 -3.02 0.48 -6.22
N GLU A 31 -4.04 -0.22 -5.73
CA GLU A 31 -4.74 -1.27 -6.47
C GLU A 31 -5.56 -0.70 -7.64
N GLU A 32 -6.30 0.40 -7.43
CA GLU A 32 -7.01 1.10 -8.50
C GLU A 32 -6.06 1.56 -9.62
N LEU A 33 -4.90 2.12 -9.26
CA LEU A 33 -3.88 2.55 -10.23
C LEU A 33 -3.29 1.38 -11.02
N ASP A 34 -3.05 0.22 -10.37
CA ASP A 34 -2.56 -0.98 -11.03
C ASP A 34 -3.59 -1.53 -12.03
N VAL A 35 -4.87 -1.56 -11.64
CA VAL A 35 -5.97 -2.02 -12.51
C VAL A 35 -6.12 -1.11 -13.71
N GLY A 36 -6.19 0.22 -13.51
CA GLY A 36 -6.32 1.18 -14.61
C GLY A 36 -5.15 1.12 -15.59
N ARG A 37 -3.93 0.86 -15.11
CA ARG A 37 -2.75 0.74 -15.98
C ARG A 37 -2.72 -0.53 -16.80
N ARG A 38 -3.11 -1.68 -16.23
CA ARG A 38 -3.18 -2.95 -16.98
C ARG A 38 -4.15 -2.87 -18.16
N GLN A 39 -5.24 -2.12 -18.01
CA GLN A 39 -6.22 -1.90 -19.08
C GLN A 39 -5.69 -0.99 -20.20
N SER A 40 -4.66 -0.17 -19.94
CA SER A 40 -4.28 0.92 -20.84
C SER A 40 -3.11 0.63 -21.79
N ASP A 41 -2.13 -0.20 -21.42
CA ASP A 41 -0.83 -0.17 -22.12
C ASP A 41 -0.18 -1.52 -22.48
N GLY A 42 -0.69 -2.66 -21.98
CA GLY A 42 -0.24 -4.03 -22.34
C GLY A 42 1.25 -4.38 -22.11
N LYS A 43 2.12 -3.42 -21.82
CA LYS A 43 3.56 -3.58 -21.56
C LYS A 43 3.88 -3.19 -20.13
N ALA A 44 4.56 -4.09 -19.42
CA ALA A 44 5.08 -3.82 -18.08
C ALA A 44 6.11 -2.67 -18.13
N ARG A 45 5.85 -1.59 -17.39
CA ARG A 45 6.73 -0.42 -17.23
C ARG A 45 7.30 -0.38 -15.81
N VAL A 46 8.36 0.41 -15.62
CA VAL A 46 8.99 0.69 -14.32
C VAL A 46 7.98 1.14 -13.25
N ILE A 47 6.91 1.82 -13.65
CA ILE A 47 5.82 2.23 -12.77
C ILE A 47 5.07 1.03 -12.17
N ASP A 48 4.88 -0.05 -12.92
CA ASP A 48 4.16 -1.24 -12.46
C ASP A 48 4.96 -1.96 -11.37
N LEU A 49 6.30 -1.99 -11.50
CA LEU A 49 7.19 -2.49 -10.46
C LEU A 49 7.09 -1.66 -9.18
N ARG A 50 7.04 -0.33 -9.30
CA ARG A 50 6.86 0.57 -8.14
C ARG A 50 5.52 0.34 -7.44
N LEU A 51 4.43 0.22 -8.19
CA LEU A 51 3.11 -0.07 -7.63
C LEU A 51 3.07 -1.46 -6.95
N ALA A 52 3.75 -2.46 -7.51
CA ALA A 52 3.90 -3.77 -6.87
C ALA A 52 4.66 -3.69 -5.55
N ILE A 53 5.75 -2.91 -5.48
CA ILE A 53 6.52 -2.68 -4.25
C ILE A 53 5.65 -1.98 -3.19
N TYR A 54 4.93 -0.92 -3.56
CA TYR A 54 4.06 -0.19 -2.63
C TYR A 54 2.96 -1.08 -2.06
N ARG A 55 2.26 -1.81 -2.93
CA ARG A 55 1.23 -2.77 -2.52
C ARG A 55 1.76 -3.82 -1.54
N ARG A 56 2.95 -4.39 -1.81
CA ARG A 56 3.56 -5.38 -0.92
C ARG A 56 3.86 -4.78 0.45
N ARG A 57 4.44 -3.57 0.51
CA ARG A 57 4.75 -2.90 1.79
C ARG A 57 3.48 -2.60 2.59
N LEU A 58 2.45 -2.06 1.95
CA LEU A 58 1.19 -1.72 2.61
C LEU A 58 0.47 -2.96 3.17
N ARG A 59 0.39 -4.04 2.38
CA ARG A 59 -0.20 -5.31 2.85
C ARG A 59 0.58 -5.95 3.99
N HIS A 60 1.91 -5.86 3.95
CA HIS A 60 2.74 -6.37 5.03
C HIS A 60 2.49 -5.61 6.34
N GLU A 61 2.45 -4.28 6.28
CA GLU A 61 2.18 -3.44 7.46
C GLU A 61 0.78 -3.69 8.03
N LEU A 62 -0.25 -3.75 7.17
CA LEU A 62 -1.61 -4.07 7.60
C LEU A 62 -1.72 -5.47 8.21
N GLY A 63 -1.04 -6.46 7.61
CA GLY A 63 -1.00 -7.82 8.13
C GLY A 63 -0.27 -7.95 9.47
N GLN A 64 0.84 -7.21 9.67
CA GLN A 64 1.52 -7.18 10.97
C GLN A 64 0.64 -6.61 12.07
N ARG A 65 -0.18 -5.60 11.76
CA ARG A 65 -1.06 -4.96 12.76
C ARG A 65 -2.23 -5.85 13.12
N ALA A 66 -2.86 -6.48 12.14
CA ALA A 66 -3.91 -7.46 12.39
C ALA A 66 -3.42 -8.60 13.30
N ALA A 67 -2.22 -9.14 13.05
CA ALA A 67 -1.62 -10.18 13.89
C ALA A 67 -1.32 -9.69 15.32
N ARG A 68 -0.88 -8.43 15.49
CA ARG A 68 -0.65 -7.84 16.83
C ARG A 68 -1.94 -7.61 17.61
N ASP A 69 -3.02 -7.26 16.93
CA ASP A 69 -4.32 -7.08 17.57
C ASP A 69 -4.89 -8.45 18.01
N GLU A 70 -4.68 -9.50 17.21
CA GLU A 70 -5.05 -10.89 17.55
C GLU A 70 -4.25 -11.45 18.75
N ASP A 71 -2.96 -11.11 18.87
CA ASP A 71 -2.11 -11.55 20.00
C ASP A 71 -2.49 -10.90 21.35
N ILE A 72 -3.29 -9.81 21.36
CA ILE A 72 -3.74 -9.13 22.58
C ILE A 72 -5.06 -9.72 23.12
N ASP A 73 -5.79 -10.47 22.28
CA ASP A 73 -7.08 -11.09 22.63
C ASP A 73 -6.94 -12.53 23.17
N GLU A 74 -5.73 -13.06 23.38
CA GLU A 74 -5.52 -14.38 24.00
C GLU A 74 -5.45 -14.28 25.55
N PRO A 75 -6.37 -14.92 26.31
CA PRO A 75 -6.51 -14.77 27.77
C PRO A 75 -5.50 -15.55 28.62
#